data_AF-A0A2V9YMY0-F1
#
_entry.id   AF-A0A2V9YMY0-F1
#
_cell.length_a   1.000
_cell.length_b   1.000
_cell.length_c   1.000
_cell.angle_alpha   90.00
_cell.angle_beta   90.00
_cell.angle_gamma   90.00
#
_symmetry.space_group_name_H-M   'P 1'
#
loop_
_entity.id
_entity.type
_entity.pdbx_description
1 polymer ?
#
loop_
_entity_poly.entity_id
_entity_poly.type
_entity_poly.pdbx_seq_one_letter_code
_entity_poly.pdbx_strand_id
1 'polypeptide(L)'
;MVAMFIGRFSVALAAKRVAPRTFLGTLILGAQFLDFLGPILLLTGREHLRIAPGINEVSPFDFYHNPISHSLVTAIGWSVLVGGIYFLARRYARGSWMVGLAVLSHWTLDFLVHRPDLPLWPGSPRPGLGL
;
A
#
# COMPACT_ATOMS: atom_id res chain seq x y z
N MET A 1 4.39 10.24 10.42
CA MET A 1 3.05 10.42 9.82
C MET A 1 3.09 11.29 8.56
N VAL A 2 3.60 12.53 8.65
CA VAL A 2 3.63 13.48 7.51
C VAL A 2 4.50 12.98 6.35
N ALA A 3 5.69 12.41 6.63
CA ALA A 3 6.59 11.91 5.59
C ALA A 3 6.03 10.74 4.75
N MET A 4 5.29 9.80 5.36
CA MET A 4 4.70 8.66 4.65
C MET A 4 3.53 9.08 3.75
N PHE A 5 2.62 9.91 4.27
CA PHE A 5 1.53 10.46 3.45
C PHE A 5 2.10 11.29 2.30
N ILE A 6 3.03 12.21 2.57
CA ILE A 6 3.69 13.01 1.53
C ILE A 6 4.38 12.10 0.51
N GLY A 7 5.13 11.08 0.94
CA GLY A 7 5.81 10.15 0.04
C GLY A 7 4.86 9.48 -0.95
N ARG A 8 3.70 8.99 -0.49
CA ARG A 8 2.71 8.33 -1.35
C ARG A 8 2.01 9.31 -2.31
N PHE A 9 1.71 10.54 -1.86
CA PHE A 9 1.22 11.59 -2.76
C PHE A 9 2.28 12.02 -3.79
N SER A 10 3.56 12.08 -3.40
CA SER A 10 4.67 12.37 -4.32
C SER A 10 4.81 11.32 -5.42
N VAL A 11 4.63 10.02 -5.09
CA VAL A 11 4.60 8.95 -6.10
C VAL A 11 3.46 9.17 -7.09
N ALA A 12 2.25 9.49 -6.62
CA ALA A 12 1.11 9.74 -7.50
C ALA A 12 1.34 10.95 -8.43
N LEU A 13 1.94 12.02 -7.92
CA LEU A 13 2.30 13.21 -8.71
C LEU A 13 3.38 12.90 -9.75
N ALA A 14 4.42 12.13 -9.39
CA ALA A 14 5.45 11.69 -10.33
C ALA A 14 4.86 10.78 -11.42
N ALA A 15 4.01 9.83 -11.04
CA ALA A 15 3.32 8.93 -11.96
C ALA A 15 2.43 9.69 -12.95
N LYS A 16 1.83 10.82 -12.54
CA LYS A 16 1.00 11.66 -13.40
C LYS A 16 1.80 12.25 -14.58
N ARG A 17 3.09 12.54 -14.40
CA ARG A 17 3.97 12.98 -15.49
C ARG A 17 4.19 11.86 -16.52
N VAL A 18 4.31 10.61 -16.05
CA VAL A 18 4.57 9.44 -16.93
C VAL A 18 3.29 9.02 -17.65
N ALA A 19 2.15 8.97 -16.96
CA ALA A 19 0.84 8.62 -17.51
C ALA A 19 -0.14 9.82 -17.46
N PRO A 20 0.05 10.85 -18.30
CA PRO A 20 -0.71 12.10 -18.22
C PRO A 20 -2.21 11.94 -18.51
N ARG A 21 -2.62 10.88 -19.19
CA ARG A 21 -4.04 10.56 -19.45
C ARG A 21 -4.75 9.91 -18.27
N THR A 22 -4.00 9.41 -17.27
CA THR A 22 -4.58 8.87 -16.04
C THR A 22 -5.04 10.01 -15.15
N PHE A 23 -6.26 9.93 -14.61
CA PHE A 23 -6.74 10.91 -13.66
C PHE A 23 -5.88 10.90 -12.40
N LEU A 24 -5.52 12.07 -11.87
CA LEU A 24 -4.62 12.16 -10.71
C LEU A 24 -5.22 11.44 -9.49
N GLY A 25 -6.53 11.56 -9.28
CA GLY A 25 -7.21 10.84 -8.19
C GLY A 25 -7.06 9.33 -8.29
N THR A 26 -7.00 8.74 -9.49
CA THR A 26 -6.76 7.30 -9.65
C THR A 26 -5.36 6.90 -9.19
N LEU A 27 -4.35 7.73 -9.45
CA LEU A 27 -2.98 7.47 -9.02
C LEU A 27 -2.83 7.63 -7.50
N ILE A 28 -3.49 8.62 -6.92
CA ILE A 28 -3.57 8.82 -5.46
C ILE A 28 -4.26 7.62 -4.80
N LEU A 29 -5.42 7.20 -5.33
CA LEU A 29 -6.14 6.03 -4.84
C LEU A 29 -5.31 4.75 -4.98
N GLY A 30 -4.52 4.61 -6.05
CA GLY A 30 -3.57 3.52 -6.20
C GLY A 30 -2.52 3.53 -5.08
N ALA A 31 -1.87 4.67 -4.85
CA ALA A 31 -0.86 4.82 -3.80
C ALA A 31 -1.40 4.57 -2.38
N GLN A 32 -2.68 4.84 -2.15
CA GLN A 32 -3.37 4.63 -0.87
C GLN A 32 -4.26 3.39 -0.84
N PHE A 33 -4.17 2.52 -1.84
CA PHE A 33 -5.11 1.40 -1.97
C PHE A 33 -5.08 0.48 -0.74
N LEU A 34 -3.90 0.15 -0.22
CA LEU A 34 -3.77 -0.75 0.93
C LEU A 34 -4.25 -0.10 2.25
N ASP A 35 -4.15 1.23 2.36
CA ASP A 35 -4.68 2.01 3.50
C ASP A 35 -6.22 2.00 3.53
N PHE A 36 -6.87 1.87 2.38
CA PHE A 36 -8.32 1.71 2.32
C PHE A 36 -8.73 0.26 2.52
N LEU A 37 -7.93 -0.68 2.01
CA LEU A 37 -8.22 -2.10 2.11
C LEU A 37 -8.07 -2.62 3.55
N GLY A 38 -7.03 -2.21 4.27
CA GLY A 38 -6.75 -2.66 5.64
C GLY A 38 -7.92 -2.44 6.61
N PRO A 39 -8.48 -1.22 6.75
CA PRO A 39 -9.66 -0.94 7.56
C PRO A 39 -10.87 -1.81 7.22
N ILE A 40 -11.12 -2.08 5.93
CA ILE A 40 -12.22 -2.96 5.51
C ILE A 40 -11.97 -4.40 6.00
N LEU A 41 -10.73 -4.88 5.93
CA LEU A 41 -10.37 -6.22 6.39
C LEU A 41 -10.39 -6.34 7.92
N LEU A 42 -10.05 -5.28 8.64
CA LEU A 42 -10.20 -5.17 10.10
C LEU A 42 -11.68 -5.25 10.49
N LEU A 43 -12.54 -4.45 9.84
CA LEU A 43 -13.98 -4.44 10.11
C LEU A 43 -14.66 -5.77 9.77
N THR A 44 -14.13 -6.51 8.79
CA THR A 44 -14.63 -7.85 8.45
C THR A 44 -13.94 -8.99 9.20
N GLY A 45 -13.06 -8.67 10.16
CA GLY A 45 -12.38 -9.67 11.01
C GLY A 45 -11.37 -10.56 10.28
N ARG A 46 -10.93 -10.20 9.08
CA ARG A 46 -9.91 -10.93 8.31
C ARG A 46 -8.49 -10.53 8.68
N GLU A 47 -8.34 -9.32 9.21
CA GLU A 47 -7.09 -8.79 9.73
C GLU A 47 -7.33 -8.27 11.14
N HIS A 48 -6.25 -8.15 11.91
CA HIS A 48 -6.32 -7.80 13.32
C HIS A 48 -5.23 -6.81 13.71
N LEU A 49 -5.64 -5.88 14.56
CA LEU A 49 -4.76 -4.99 15.30
C LEU A 49 -5.07 -5.09 16.78
N ARG A 50 -4.12 -4.68 17.61
CA ARG A 50 -4.34 -4.42 19.04
C ARG A 50 -3.80 -3.05 19.40
N ILE A 51 -4.34 -2.47 20.47
CA ILE A 51 -3.82 -1.22 21.03
C ILE A 51 -2.69 -1.58 21.99
N ALA A 52 -1.48 -1.11 21.68
CA ALA A 52 -0.28 -1.32 22.46
C ALA A 52 0.42 0.05 22.64
N PRO A 53 0.10 0.79 23.70
CA PRO A 53 0.72 2.10 23.94
C PRO A 53 2.25 2.00 24.00
N GLY A 54 2.95 2.94 23.37
CA GLY A 54 4.42 2.99 23.35
C GLY A 54 5.09 2.04 22.35
N ILE A 55 4.32 1.31 21.53
CA ILE A 55 4.86 0.38 20.54
C ILE A 55 5.54 1.06 19.34
N ASN A 56 5.11 2.28 19.04
CA ASN A 56 5.61 3.14 17.98
C ASN A 56 5.44 4.59 18.47
N GLU A 57 6.39 5.48 18.12
CA GLU A 57 6.39 6.89 18.52
C GLU A 57 5.16 7.68 18.02
N VAL A 58 4.56 7.21 16.93
CA VAL A 58 3.59 7.91 16.10
C VAL A 58 2.18 7.31 16.19
N SER A 59 2.05 6.05 16.62
CA SER A 59 0.75 5.36 16.70
C SER A 59 0.75 4.26 17.76
N PRO A 60 -0.30 4.12 18.57
CA PRO A 60 -0.44 3.03 19.54
C PRO A 60 -0.96 1.73 18.90
N PHE A 61 -1.08 1.65 17.57
CA PHE A 61 -1.66 0.50 16.89
C PHE A 61 -0.60 -0.52 16.49
N ASP A 62 -0.80 -1.77 16.93
CA ASP A 62 0.02 -2.92 16.58
C ASP A 62 -0.76 -3.83 15.62
N PHE A 63 -0.44 -3.74 14.33
CA PHE A 63 -1.02 -4.56 13.28
C PHE A 63 -0.38 -5.95 13.26
N TYR A 64 -0.69 -6.75 14.28
CA TYR A 64 -0.05 -8.04 14.49
C TYR A 64 -0.50 -9.12 13.49
N HIS A 65 -1.57 -8.90 12.72
CA HIS A 65 -2.03 -9.83 11.69
C HIS A 65 -2.69 -9.10 10.51
N ASN A 66 -1.89 -8.75 9.51
CA ASN A 66 -2.29 -8.05 8.27
C ASN A 66 -1.76 -8.73 6.98
N PRO A 67 -1.91 -10.07 6.82
CA PRO A 67 -1.30 -10.80 5.71
C PRO A 67 -1.96 -10.54 4.34
N ILE A 68 -3.18 -10.01 4.30
CA ILE A 68 -3.96 -9.85 3.05
C ILE A 68 -3.70 -8.47 2.45
N SER A 69 -3.71 -7.42 3.26
CA SER A 69 -3.46 -6.05 2.81
C SER A 69 -1.98 -5.75 2.68
N HIS A 70 -1.14 -6.11 3.66
CA HIS A 70 0.23 -5.58 3.78
C HIS A 70 1.34 -6.65 3.67
N SER A 71 1.05 -7.84 3.13
CA SER A 71 2.14 -8.74 2.74
C SER A 71 2.73 -8.34 1.38
N LEU A 72 4.04 -8.53 1.17
CA LEU A 72 4.66 -8.24 -0.14
C LEU A 72 3.98 -9.02 -1.28
N VAL A 73 3.76 -10.32 -1.08
CA VAL A 73 3.11 -11.18 -2.08
C VAL A 73 1.70 -10.68 -2.42
N THR A 74 0.90 -10.32 -1.40
CA THR A 74 -0.45 -9.82 -1.66
C THR A 74 -0.44 -8.41 -2.23
N ALA A 75 0.49 -7.53 -1.84
CA ALA A 75 0.68 -6.21 -2.43
C ALA A 75 1.02 -6.29 -3.93
N ILE A 76 1.86 -7.25 -4.34
CA ILE A 76 2.11 -7.55 -5.76
C ILE A 76 0.83 -8.03 -6.44
N GLY A 77 0.08 -8.93 -5.80
CA GLY A 77 -1.21 -9.40 -6.31
C GLY A 77 -2.23 -8.26 -6.52
N TRP A 78 -2.35 -7.36 -5.55
CA TRP A 78 -3.20 -6.17 -5.63
C TRP A 78 -2.73 -5.19 -6.72
N SER A 79 -1.42 -4.99 -6.86
CA SER A 79 -0.84 -4.18 -7.94
C SER A 79 -1.25 -4.72 -9.32
N VAL A 80 -1.11 -6.03 -9.54
CA VAL A 80 -1.53 -6.68 -10.78
C VAL A 80 -3.03 -6.57 -10.99
N LEU A 81 -3.83 -6.83 -9.95
CA LEU A 81 -5.29 -6.79 -10.03
C LEU A 81 -5.81 -5.39 -10.35
N VAL A 82 -5.42 -4.37 -9.58
CA VAL A 82 -5.89 -2.99 -9.74
C VAL A 82 -5.39 -2.41 -11.06
N GLY A 83 -4.12 -2.66 -11.41
CA GLY A 83 -3.56 -2.28 -12.72
C GLY A 83 -4.28 -2.96 -13.88
N GLY A 84 -4.62 -4.24 -13.74
CA GLY A 84 -5.36 -5.03 -14.73
C GLY A 84 -6.80 -4.54 -14.92
N ILE A 85 -7.52 -4.29 -13.82
CA ILE A 85 -8.87 -3.70 -13.84
C ILE A 85 -8.85 -2.35 -14.56
N TYR A 86 -7.88 -1.50 -14.26
CA TYR A 86 -7.72 -0.22 -14.94
C TYR A 86 -7.47 -0.41 -16.46
N PHE A 87 -6.61 -1.36 -16.84
CA PHE A 87 -6.35 -1.66 -18.25
C PHE A 87 -7.61 -2.10 -18.97
N LEU A 88 -8.38 -3.02 -18.38
CA LEU A 88 -9.61 -3.52 -18.99
C LEU A 88 -10.64 -2.40 -19.22
N ALA A 89 -10.76 -1.48 -18.27
CA ALA A 89 -11.70 -0.36 -18.33
C ALA A 89 -11.26 0.78 -19.27
N ARG A 90 -9.96 1.08 -19.33
CA ARG A 90 -9.44 2.28 -20.02
C ARG A 90 -8.61 1.99 -21.26
N ARG A 91 -8.23 0.72 -21.46
CA ARG A 91 -7.34 0.22 -22.53
C ARG A 91 -6.08 1.06 -22.70
N TYR A 92 -5.58 1.60 -21.58
CA TYR A 92 -4.41 2.46 -21.55
C TYR A 92 -3.27 1.79 -20.78
N ALA A 93 -2.40 1.08 -21.51
CA ALA A 93 -1.33 0.27 -20.94
C ALA A 93 -0.40 1.08 -20.01
N ARG A 94 0.03 2.28 -20.45
CA ARG A 94 0.92 3.11 -19.61
C ARG A 94 0.24 3.54 -18.31
N GLY A 95 -1.05 3.86 -18.34
CA GLY A 95 -1.81 4.17 -17.14
C GLY A 95 -1.97 2.99 -16.20
N SER A 96 -2.23 1.79 -16.75
CA SER A 96 -2.31 0.54 -15.99
C SER A 96 -1.02 0.25 -15.23
N TRP A 97 0.13 0.35 -15.89
CA TRP A 97 1.43 0.19 -15.24
C TRP A 97 1.63 1.19 -14.09
N MET A 98 1.32 2.48 -14.33
CA MET A 98 1.49 3.50 -13.29
C MET A 98 0.54 3.31 -12.11
N VAL A 99 -0.68 2.82 -12.33
CA VAL A 99 -1.64 2.51 -11.27
C VAL A 99 -1.16 1.31 -10.45
N GLY A 100 -0.72 0.23 -11.08
CA GLY A 100 -0.17 -0.94 -10.38
C GLY A 100 1.09 -0.58 -9.57
N LEU A 101 2.03 0.14 -10.18
CA LEU A 101 3.24 0.62 -9.49
C LEU A 101 2.91 1.56 -8.32
N ALA A 102 1.86 2.38 -8.43
CA ALA A 102 1.42 3.20 -7.31
C ALA A 102 0.97 2.32 -6.13
N VAL A 103 0.19 1.26 -6.37
CA VAL A 103 -0.20 0.29 -5.32
C VAL A 103 1.03 -0.36 -4.69
N LEU A 104 1.97 -0.86 -5.51
CA LEU A 104 3.16 -1.54 -5.00
C LEU A 104 4.08 -0.59 -4.22
N SER A 105 4.16 0.68 -4.63
CA SER A 105 5.00 1.68 -3.95
C SER A 105 4.64 1.85 -2.48
N HIS A 106 3.39 1.59 -2.11
CA HIS A 106 2.93 1.63 -0.73
C HIS A 106 3.75 0.69 0.16
N TRP A 107 3.78 -0.61 -0.19
CA TRP A 107 4.54 -1.60 0.57
C TRP A 107 6.04 -1.29 0.58
N THR A 108 6.58 -0.85 -0.56
CA THR A 108 8.01 -0.51 -0.66
C THR A 108 8.39 0.66 0.23
N LEU A 109 7.56 1.70 0.28
CA LEU A 109 7.79 2.82 1.18
C LEU A 109 7.63 2.38 2.62
N ASP A 110 6.62 1.58 2.93
CA ASP A 110 6.40 1.06 4.29
C ASP A 110 7.60 0.26 4.77
N PHE A 111 8.18 -0.60 3.92
CA PHE A 111 9.37 -1.38 4.24
C PHE A 111 10.54 -0.53 4.74
N LEU A 112 10.69 0.70 4.24
CA LEU A 112 11.74 1.62 4.68
C LEU A 112 11.47 2.19 6.08
N VAL A 113 10.22 2.54 6.38
CA VAL A 113 9.87 3.33 7.58
C VAL A 113 9.33 2.47 8.71
N HIS A 114 8.75 1.32 8.39
CA HIS A 114 8.22 0.41 9.39
C HIS A 114 9.36 -0.27 10.13
N ARG A 115 9.17 -0.40 11.43
CA ARG A 115 9.85 -1.41 12.25
C ARG A 115 9.64 -2.82 11.65
N PRO A 116 10.34 -3.86 12.12
CA PRO A 116 10.15 -5.23 11.65
C PRO A 116 8.74 -5.81 11.94
N ASP A 117 7.74 -5.41 11.15
CA ASP A 117 6.34 -5.83 11.28
C ASP A 117 5.61 -6.08 9.95
N LEU A 118 6.30 -5.96 8.80
CA LEU A 118 5.70 -6.18 7.48
C LEU A 118 5.90 -7.61 6.95
N PRO A 119 4.83 -8.40 6.75
CA PRO A 119 4.97 -9.75 6.19
C PRO A 119 5.50 -9.73 4.76
N LEU A 120 6.36 -10.69 4.40
CA LEU A 120 6.70 -10.98 3.01
C LEU A 120 5.58 -11.79 2.32
N TRP A 121 5.02 -12.78 3.03
CA TRP A 121 3.85 -13.55 2.62
C TRP A 121 3.03 -13.93 3.86
N PRO A 122 1.78 -14.41 3.71
CA PRO A 122 0.99 -14.87 4.85
C PRO A 122 1.74 -15.92 5.69
N GLY A 123 2.03 -15.60 6.96
CA GLY A 123 2.79 -16.48 7.87
C GLY A 123 4.32 -16.40 7.77
N SER A 124 4.87 -15.42 7.06
CA SER A 124 6.32 -15.26 6.86
C SER A 124 7.04 -14.48 7.97
N PRO A 125 8.39 -14.39 7.91
CA PRO A 125 9.14 -13.35 8.62
C PRO A 125 8.63 -11.95 8.28
N ARG A 126 8.83 -11.01 9.21
CA ARG A 126 8.31 -9.63 9.11
C ARG A 126 9.43 -8.60 9.16
N PRO A 127 10.16 -8.38 8.05
CA PRO A 127 11.22 -7.39 8.02
C PRO A 127 10.67 -5.96 7.99
N GLY A 128 11.55 -4.99 8.22
CA GLY A 128 11.29 -3.54 8.15
C GLY A 128 12.55 -2.81 8.60
N LEU A 129 12.91 -1.71 7.95
CA LEU A 129 14.17 -1.02 8.21
C LEU A 129 14.09 0.02 9.33
N GLY A 130 12.91 0.56 9.63
CA GLY A 130 12.69 1.52 10.71
C GLY A 130 13.46 2.84 10.57
N LEU A 131 13.61 3.34 9.33
CA LEU A 131 14.35 4.57 9.00
C LEU A 131 13.56 5.86 9.29
#